data_AF-A0A3B9WBU8-F1
#
_entry.id   AF-A0A3B9WBU8-F1
#
_cell.length_a   1.000
_cell.length_b   1.000
_cell.length_c   1.000
_cell.angle_alpha   90.00
_cell.angle_beta   90.00
_cell.angle_gamma   90.00
#
_symmetry.space_group_name_H-M   'P 1'
#
loop_
_entity.id
_entity.type
_entity.pdbx_description
1 polymer ?
#
loop_
_entity_poly.entity_id
_entity_poly.type
_entity_poly.pdbx_seq_one_letter_code
_entity_poly.pdbx_strand_id
1 'polypeptide(L)'
;DCIYEGERTLYIHPDECVDCGACEPVCPVEAIYYEDDTPEEWAEYYKANVEFFDDLGSPGGAAKLGNTHKDHPLIAALPPQNQD
;
A
#
# COMPACT_ATOMS: atom_id res chain seq x y z
N ASP A 1 -9.51 -6.55 5.89
CA ASP A 1 -8.13 -6.90 5.55
C ASP A 1 -7.88 -6.41 4.13
N CYS A 2 -7.77 -5.09 3.97
CA CYS A 2 -7.61 -4.42 2.68
C CYS A 2 -6.14 -4.05 2.41
N ILE A 3 -5.20 -4.57 3.20
CA ILE A 3 -3.78 -4.24 3.11
C ILE A 3 -3.06 -5.46 2.53
N TYR A 4 -2.56 -5.33 1.31
CA TYR A 4 -1.97 -6.41 0.53
C TYR A 4 -0.45 -6.30 0.48
N GLU A 5 0.24 -7.43 0.48
CA GLU A 5 1.69 -7.48 0.55
C GLU A 5 2.30 -7.55 -0.87
N GLY A 6 3.12 -6.55 -1.19
CA GLY A 6 4.06 -6.59 -2.32
C GLY A 6 5.44 -7.05 -1.88
N GLU A 7 6.42 -6.94 -2.79
CA GLU A 7 7.80 -7.37 -2.49
C GLU A 7 8.52 -6.34 -1.59
N ARG A 8 8.26 -5.05 -1.76
CA ARG A 8 8.97 -3.96 -1.07
C ARG A 8 8.13 -3.23 -0.02
N THR A 9 6.81 -3.18 -0.20
CA THR A 9 5.89 -2.46 0.68
C THR A 9 4.52 -3.14 0.72
N LEU A 10 3.64 -2.65 1.59
CA LEU A 10 2.22 -3.02 1.63
C LEU A 10 1.38 -1.95 0.92
N TYR A 11 0.26 -2.38 0.33
CA TYR A 11 -0.65 -1.56 -0.46
C TYR A 11 -2.08 -1.65 0.10
N ILE A 12 -2.73 -0.51 0.32
CA ILE A 12 -4.13 -0.42 0.74
C ILE A 12 -5.01 -0.44 -0.51
N HIS A 13 -5.91 -1.41 -0.60
CA HIS A 13 -6.86 -1.49 -1.70
C HIS A 13 -7.92 -0.38 -1.59
N PRO A 14 -8.06 0.50 -2.60
CA PRO A 14 -8.94 1.67 -2.51
C PRO A 14 -10.42 1.28 -2.35
N ASP A 15 -10.91 0.34 -3.15
CA ASP A 15 -12.34 -0.06 -3.10
C ASP A 15 -12.72 -0.98 -1.92
N GLU A 16 -11.74 -1.58 -1.24
CA GLU A 16 -11.98 -2.42 -0.06
C GLU A 16 -11.75 -1.66 1.25
N CYS A 17 -11.04 -0.54 1.20
CA CYS A 17 -10.93 0.36 2.32
C CYS A 17 -12.29 0.99 2.61
N VAL A 18 -12.63 1.10 3.90
CA VAL A 18 -13.89 1.67 4.37
C VAL A 18 -13.65 2.75 5.42
N ASP A 19 -12.48 3.36 5.40
CA ASP A 19 -12.07 4.44 6.28
C ASP A 19 -12.22 4.12 7.77
N CYS A 20 -11.91 2.88 8.16
CA CYS A 20 -12.05 2.46 9.56
C CYS A 20 -10.97 3.03 10.49
N GLY A 21 -9.87 3.53 9.93
CA GLY A 21 -8.78 4.18 10.66
C GLY A 21 -7.95 3.28 11.58
N ALA A 22 -8.22 1.97 11.65
CA ALA A 22 -7.54 1.09 12.61
C ALA A 22 -6.05 0.83 12.29
N CYS A 23 -5.64 1.04 11.04
CA CYS A 23 -4.28 0.76 10.57
C CYS A 23 -3.30 1.92 10.79
N GLU A 24 -3.77 3.17 10.72
CA GLU A 24 -2.93 4.37 10.89
C GLU A 24 -2.20 4.42 12.24
N PRO A 25 -2.87 4.29 13.41
CA PRO A 25 -2.22 4.54 14.70
C PRO A 25 -1.30 3.40 15.14
N VAL A 26 -1.30 2.27 14.42
CA VAL A 26 -0.50 1.09 14.75
C VAL A 26 0.77 0.98 13.90
N CYS A 27 0.92 1.79 12.85
CA CYS A 27 2.12 1.77 12.03
C CYS A 27 3.30 2.39 12.82
N PRO A 28 4.35 1.62 13.16
CA PRO A 28 5.43 2.11 14.02
C PRO A 28 6.33 3.15 13.34
N VAL A 29 6.17 3.35 12.04
CA VAL A 29 6.94 4.29 11.20
C VAL A 29 6.04 5.33 10.53
N GLU A 30 4.77 5.41 10.96
CA GLU A 30 3.82 6.45 10.52
C GLU A 30 3.65 6.50 8.98
N ALA A 31 3.66 5.34 8.30
CA ALA A 31 3.59 5.27 6.83
C ALA A 31 2.18 5.31 6.23
N ILE A 32 1.14 5.37 7.06
CA ILE A 32 -0.26 5.25 6.64
C ILE A 32 -0.95 6.59 6.87
N TYR A 33 -1.56 7.13 5.83
CA TYR A 33 -2.30 8.40 5.85
C TYR A 33 -3.69 8.19 5.23
N TYR A 34 -4.65 9.03 5.63
CA TYR A 34 -5.84 9.23 4.79
C TYR A 34 -5.44 9.92 3.48
N GLU A 35 -6.22 9.71 2.43
CA GLU A 35 -5.89 10.26 1.10
C GLU A 35 -5.71 11.78 1.12
N ASP A 36 -6.55 12.49 1.86
CA ASP A 36 -6.50 13.95 2.02
C ASP A 36 -5.36 14.44 2.92
N ASP A 37 -4.77 13.56 3.72
CA ASP A 37 -3.73 13.88 4.71
C ASP A 37 -2.33 13.43 4.26
N THR A 38 -2.20 12.87 3.04
CA THR A 38 -0.91 12.40 2.52
C THR A 38 0.00 13.60 2.23
N PRO A 39 1.24 13.65 2.78
CA PRO A 39 2.20 14.71 2.49
C PRO A 39 2.46 14.86 0.98
N GLU A 40 2.65 16.10 0.53
CA GLU A 40 2.79 16.43 -0.91
C GLU A 40 3.98 15.69 -1.55
N GLU A 41 5.08 15.53 -0.81
CA GLU A 41 6.27 14.78 -1.26
C GLU A 41 5.99 13.30 -1.52
N TRP A 42 4.90 12.74 -1.00
CA TRP A 42 4.51 11.34 -1.11
C TRP A 42 3.19 11.15 -1.87
N ALA A 43 2.65 12.20 -2.50
CA ALA A 43 1.37 12.13 -3.22
C ALA A 43 1.33 11.02 -4.28
N GLU A 44 2.47 10.68 -4.91
CA GLU A 44 2.54 9.60 -5.90
C GLU A 44 2.30 8.19 -5.31
N TYR A 45 2.40 8.00 -3.99
CA TYR A 45 2.08 6.74 -3.35
C TYR A 45 0.59 6.41 -3.41
N TYR A 46 -0.30 7.41 -3.49
CA TYR A 46 -1.72 7.15 -3.72
C TYR A 46 -1.92 6.39 -5.03
N LYS A 47 -1.30 6.88 -6.11
CA LYS A 47 -1.32 6.23 -7.42
C LYS A 47 -0.76 4.80 -7.33
N ALA A 48 0.35 4.61 -6.63
CA ALA A 48 0.94 3.29 -6.46
C ALA A 48 0.02 2.30 -5.72
N ASN A 49 -0.74 2.79 -4.72
CA ASN A 49 -1.74 1.98 -4.00
C ASN A 49 -2.90 1.58 -4.90
N VAL A 50 -3.42 2.50 -5.71
CA VAL A 50 -4.53 2.20 -6.63
C VAL A 50 -4.09 1.24 -7.74
N GLU A 51 -3.04 1.60 -8.48
CA GLU A 51 -2.62 0.86 -9.69
C GLU A 51 -2.00 -0.52 -9.38
N PHE A 52 -1.58 -0.78 -8.14
CA PHE A 52 -1.13 -2.11 -7.72
C PHE A 52 -2.19 -3.22 -7.98
N PHE A 53 -3.47 -2.84 -7.92
CA PHE A 53 -4.61 -3.75 -8.05
C PHE A 53 -5.16 -3.88 -9.48
N ASP A 54 -4.60 -3.17 -10.47
CA ASP A 54 -5.12 -3.19 -11.85
C ASP A 54 -5.29 -4.63 -12.41
N ASP A 55 -4.35 -5.52 -12.11
CA ASP A 55 -4.39 -6.92 -12.53
C ASP A 55 -5.05 -7.86 -11.51
N LEU A 56 -5.16 -7.43 -10.23
CA LEU A 56 -5.71 -8.25 -9.14
C LEU A 56 -7.22 -8.06 -8.97
N GLY A 57 -7.76 -6.94 -9.42
CA GLY A 57 -9.11 -6.49 -9.07
C GLY A 57 -9.27 -6.33 -7.56
N SER A 58 -10.44 -6.70 -7.04
CA SER A 58 -10.76 -6.73 -5.61
C SER A 58 -10.86 -8.17 -5.08
N PRO A 59 -9.80 -8.71 -4.45
CA PRO A 59 -9.74 -10.09 -3.96
C PRO A 59 -10.62 -10.36 -2.73
N GLY A 60 -11.05 -9.32 -2.02
CA GLY A 60 -11.88 -9.41 -0.82
C GLY A 60 -11.15 -10.01 0.38
N GLY A 61 -9.86 -9.72 0.52
CA GLY A 61 -9.03 -10.07 1.68
C GLY A 61 -7.61 -10.52 1.32
N ALA A 62 -6.60 -9.87 1.89
CA ALA A 62 -5.18 -10.12 1.63
C ALA A 62 -4.69 -11.52 2.05
N ALA A 63 -5.26 -12.10 3.13
CA ALA A 63 -4.86 -13.41 3.63
C ALA A 63 -4.86 -14.55 2.59
N LYS A 64 -5.64 -14.45 1.51
CA LYS A 64 -5.69 -15.48 0.44
C LYS A 64 -4.55 -15.37 -0.56
N LEU A 65 -3.97 -14.18 -0.72
CA LEU A 65 -2.91 -13.92 -1.69
C LEU A 65 -1.52 -14.07 -1.07
N GLY A 66 -1.37 -13.70 0.20
CA GLY A 66 -0.04 -13.59 0.82
C GLY A 66 0.81 -12.53 0.10
N ASN A 67 2.12 -12.76 0.06
CA ASN A 67 3.03 -11.91 -0.72
C ASN A 67 2.83 -12.14 -2.23
N THR A 68 2.55 -11.08 -2.96
CA THR A 68 2.30 -11.11 -4.40
C THR A 68 3.58 -11.13 -5.25
N HIS A 69 4.74 -10.92 -4.63
CA HIS A 69 6.07 -10.82 -5.26
C HIS A 69 6.13 -9.81 -6.41
N LYS A 70 5.28 -8.79 -6.34
CA LYS A 70 5.25 -7.66 -7.27
C LYS A 70 5.11 -6.36 -6.49
N ASP A 71 5.49 -5.28 -7.16
CA ASP A 71 5.29 -3.92 -6.69
C ASP A 71 4.85 -3.05 -7.86
N HIS A 72 4.21 -1.94 -7.53
CA HIS A 72 3.97 -0.89 -8.51
C HIS A 72 5.32 -0.37 -9.07
N PRO A 73 5.44 -0.01 -10.37
CA PRO A 73 6.70 0.41 -10.98
C PRO A 73 7.43 1.55 -10.25
N LEU A 74 6.69 2.50 -9.66
CA LEU A 74 7.24 3.57 -8.82
C LEU A 74 8.10 2.99 -7.69
N ILE A 75 7.57 1.99 -6.98
CA ILE A 75 8.19 1.38 -5.80
C ILE A 75 9.35 0.47 -6.20
N ALA A 76 9.15 -0.33 -7.26
CA ALA A 76 10.18 -1.22 -7.79
C ALA A 76 11.45 -0.45 -8.25
N ALA A 77 11.29 0.78 -8.71
CA ALA A 77 12.39 1.63 -9.17
C ALA A 77 13.17 2.32 -8.02
N LEU A 78 12.65 2.32 -6.79
CA LEU A 78 13.33 2.96 -5.66
C LEU A 78 14.61 2.21 -5.30
N PRO A 79 15.72 2.94 -5.02
CA PRO A 79 16.92 2.34 -4.45
C PRO A 79 16.61 1.51 -3.20
N PRO A 80 17.44 0.51 -2.85
CA PRO A 80 17.36 -0.15 -1.55
C PRO A 80 17.44 0.88 -0.42
N GLN A 81 16.55 0.75 0.57
CA GLN A 81 16.47 1.63 1.74
C GLN A 81 16.67 0.80 3.01
N ASN A 82 17.06 1.47 4.11
CA ASN A 82 17.18 0.89 5.46
C ASN A 82 18.00 -0.42 5.48
N GLN A 83 19.14 -0.42 4.79
CA GLN A 83 20.06 -1.57 4.70
C GLN A 83 21.12 -1.60 5.81
N ASP A 84 21.03 -0.68 6.78
CA ASP A 84 21.94 -0.56 7.91
C ASP A 84 21.46 -1.38 9.13
#